data_AF-A0A1D2QDP0-F1
#
_entry.id   AF-A0A1D2QDP0-F1
#
_cell.length_a   1.000
_cell.length_b   1.000
_cell.length_c   1.000
_cell.angle_alpha   90.00
_cell.angle_beta   90.00
_cell.angle_gamma   90.00
#
_symmetry.space_group_name_H-M   'P 1'
#
loop_
_entity.id
_entity.type
_entity.pdbx_description
1 polymer ?
#
loop_
_entity_poly.entity_id
_entity_poly.type
_entity_poly.pdbx_seq_one_letter_code
_entity_poly.pdbx_strand_id
1 'polypeptide(L)'
;MNSNQPSDTRRTILKKGILATATAAIGVPVTTGLASASSCSKTCWVDVKPNSCPNSINPKNNGVVSVAVGWPNIKMESARLVPSAGNSDIQFPGCQDYLDPDWEDVSYEDIDQLLSESDDRAATAIRMSREDLNNDGNNDTILKFETRTIELNPDDKYLILEAETGSGCRLLGLDSVRVVGKSNN
;
A
#
# COMPACT_ATOMS: atom_id res chain seq x y z
N MET A 1 -23.27 -7.41 -40.31
CA MET A 1 -23.18 -6.15 -41.08
C MET A 1 -23.74 -5.03 -40.23
N ASN A 2 -22.87 -4.24 -39.61
CA ASN A 2 -23.16 -2.85 -39.26
C ASN A 2 -21.82 -2.16 -39.05
N SER A 3 -21.37 -1.44 -40.09
CA SER A 3 -20.26 -0.51 -40.01
C SER A 3 -20.77 0.80 -39.47
N ASN A 4 -20.09 1.40 -38.49
CA ASN A 4 -20.09 2.84 -38.34
C ASN A 4 -18.69 3.31 -37.94
N GLN A 5 -18.28 4.33 -38.69
CA GLN A 5 -16.93 4.84 -38.90
C GLN A 5 -16.51 5.88 -37.84
N PRO A 6 -15.25 6.36 -37.87
CA PRO A 6 -14.54 6.98 -36.75
C PRO A 6 -14.57 8.52 -36.77
N SER A 7 -14.36 9.13 -35.60
CA SER A 7 -13.88 10.51 -35.42
C SER A 7 -13.40 10.65 -33.96
N ASP A 8 -12.45 11.49 -33.55
CA ASP A 8 -11.75 12.56 -34.24
C ASP A 8 -10.41 12.82 -33.53
N THR A 9 -9.46 13.34 -34.30
CA THR A 9 -8.07 13.57 -33.95
C THR A 9 -7.90 14.91 -33.22
N ARG A 10 -7.27 14.94 -32.05
CA ARG A 10 -6.73 16.18 -31.47
C ARG A 10 -5.22 16.10 -31.27
N ARG A 11 -4.48 16.65 -32.24
CA ARG A 11 -3.04 16.96 -32.12
C ARG A 11 -2.88 18.31 -31.43
N THR A 12 -2.32 18.29 -30.22
CA THR A 12 -1.93 19.50 -29.51
C THR A 12 -0.57 19.97 -30.02
N ILE A 13 -0.55 21.13 -30.68
CA ILE A 13 0.68 21.79 -31.15
C ILE A 13 1.32 22.51 -29.97
N LEU A 14 2.43 21.96 -29.45
CA LEU A 14 3.26 22.64 -28.46
C LEU A 14 4.12 23.70 -29.16
N LYS A 15 3.78 24.98 -28.96
CA LYS A 15 4.57 26.12 -29.42
C LYS A 15 5.84 26.23 -28.56
N LYS A 16 6.99 26.01 -29.20
CA LYS A 16 8.32 26.33 -28.66
C LYS A 16 8.48 27.86 -28.61
N GLY A 17 8.36 28.43 -27.41
CA GLY A 17 8.79 29.80 -27.13
C GLY A 17 10.23 29.77 -26.60
N ILE A 18 11.18 30.18 -27.44
CA ILE A 18 12.57 30.40 -27.06
C ILE A 18 12.64 31.80 -26.46
N LEU A 19 13.01 31.92 -25.19
CA LEU A 19 13.47 33.18 -24.61
C LEU A 19 14.89 32.95 -24.08
N ALA A 20 15.87 33.44 -24.84
CA ALA A 20 17.27 33.46 -24.44
C ALA A 20 17.54 34.78 -23.71
N THR A 21 17.79 34.72 -22.41
CA THR A 21 18.39 35.82 -21.64
C THR A 21 19.77 35.40 -21.21
N ALA A 22 20.80 35.99 -21.84
CA ALA A 22 22.19 35.81 -21.51
C ALA A 22 22.58 36.75 -20.36
N THR A 23 22.67 36.22 -19.14
CA THR A 23 23.33 36.87 -18.01
C THR A 23 24.62 36.12 -17.69
N ALA A 24 25.75 36.74 -18.00
CA ALA A 24 27.08 36.24 -17.64
C ALA A 24 27.31 36.48 -16.14
N ALA A 25 27.13 35.44 -15.34
CA ALA A 25 27.61 35.38 -13.95
C ALA A 25 28.75 34.36 -13.89
N ILE A 26 29.97 34.85 -13.66
CA ILE A 26 31.13 34.04 -13.31
C ILE A 26 30.95 33.64 -11.84
N GLY A 27 30.94 32.34 -11.53
CA GLY A 27 31.15 31.90 -10.15
C GLY A 27 30.44 30.61 -9.75
N VAL A 28 31.22 29.52 -9.77
CA VAL A 28 30.99 28.19 -9.18
C VAL A 28 29.80 27.41 -9.75
N PRO A 29 30.03 26.36 -10.57
CA PRO A 29 28.99 25.36 -10.77
C PRO A 29 28.77 24.68 -9.43
N VAL A 30 27.70 25.06 -8.72
CA VAL A 30 27.16 24.20 -7.68
C VAL A 30 26.61 23.00 -8.43
N THR A 31 27.44 21.96 -8.55
CA THR A 31 26.97 20.63 -8.95
C THR A 31 26.06 20.17 -7.82
N THR A 32 24.81 20.61 -7.85
CA THR A 32 23.74 20.00 -7.09
C THR A 32 23.65 18.58 -7.61
N GLY A 33 24.33 17.67 -6.93
CA GLY A 33 24.15 16.24 -7.11
C GLY A 33 22.70 15.96 -6.76
N LEU A 34 21.83 15.95 -7.77
CA LEU A 34 20.56 15.28 -7.69
C LEU A 34 20.92 13.81 -7.51
N ALA A 35 21.14 13.40 -6.26
CA ALA A 35 21.00 12.02 -5.92
C ALA A 35 19.54 11.70 -6.28
N SER A 36 19.33 11.12 -7.47
CA SER A 36 18.12 10.35 -7.73
C SER A 36 18.15 9.28 -6.66
N ALA A 37 17.46 9.54 -5.54
CA ALA A 37 17.03 8.50 -4.65
C ALA A 37 16.21 7.58 -5.54
N SER A 38 16.82 6.48 -5.99
CA SER A 38 16.09 5.41 -6.65
C SER A 38 15.02 5.02 -5.65
N SER A 39 13.76 5.33 -5.96
CA SER A 39 12.62 4.98 -5.13
C SER A 39 12.58 3.47 -5.03
N CYS A 40 13.17 2.94 -3.96
CA CYS A 40 13.15 1.51 -3.70
C CYS A 40 11.74 1.16 -3.23
N SER A 41 11.07 0.32 -4.00
CA SER A 41 9.71 -0.14 -3.77
C SER A 41 9.71 -1.65 -3.68
N LYS A 42 9.06 -2.19 -2.66
CA LYS A 42 8.97 -3.64 -2.43
C LYS A 42 7.55 -4.02 -2.07
N THR A 43 7.15 -5.21 -2.49
CA THR A 43 5.95 -5.89 -1.98
C THR A 43 6.35 -6.88 -0.90
N CYS A 44 5.42 -7.19 0.01
CA CYS A 44 5.55 -8.25 1.00
C CYS A 44 4.20 -8.92 1.23
N TRP A 45 4.24 -10.15 1.74
CA TRP A 45 3.03 -10.76 2.27
C TRP A 45 2.62 -10.09 3.59
N VAL A 46 1.32 -10.00 3.77
CA VAL A 46 0.68 -9.46 4.96
C VAL A 46 -0.49 -10.36 5.32
N ASP A 47 -0.62 -10.71 6.60
CA ASP A 47 -1.80 -11.40 7.13
C ASP A 47 -2.43 -10.57 8.26
N VAL A 48 -3.63 -10.07 7.99
CA VAL A 48 -4.45 -9.30 8.92
C VAL A 48 -5.19 -10.26 9.84
N LYS A 49 -4.87 -10.26 11.13
CA LYS A 49 -5.35 -11.25 12.11
C LYS A 49 -4.83 -12.66 11.78
N PRO A 50 -3.53 -12.89 12.00
CA PRO A 50 -2.91 -14.19 11.77
C PRO A 50 -3.71 -15.34 12.37
N ASN A 51 -3.85 -16.43 11.59
CA ASN A 51 -4.70 -17.60 11.90
C ASN A 51 -6.22 -17.37 11.72
N SER A 52 -6.63 -16.38 10.92
CA SER A 52 -8.03 -16.14 10.59
C SER A 52 -8.21 -16.08 9.07
N CYS A 53 -9.27 -16.68 8.53
CA CYS A 53 -9.69 -16.44 7.15
C CYS A 53 -11.20 -16.76 7.00
N PRO A 54 -12.06 -15.83 6.53
CA PRO A 54 -11.76 -14.44 6.21
C PRO A 54 -11.43 -13.59 7.43
N ASN A 55 -10.68 -12.52 7.22
CA ASN A 55 -10.25 -11.58 8.24
C ASN A 55 -11.41 -10.68 8.68
N SER A 56 -12.31 -11.28 9.48
CA SER A 56 -13.49 -10.62 10.02
C SER A 56 -13.09 -9.54 11.03
N ILE A 57 -13.40 -8.27 10.73
CA ILE A 57 -13.15 -7.15 11.64
C ILE A 57 -14.47 -6.45 11.98
N ASN A 58 -14.71 -6.24 13.28
CA ASN A 58 -15.85 -5.46 13.75
C ASN A 58 -15.36 -4.05 14.15
N PRO A 59 -15.60 -3.00 13.35
CA PRO A 59 -15.11 -1.64 13.64
C PRO A 59 -15.66 -1.07 14.95
N LYS A 60 -16.78 -1.58 15.45
CA LYS A 60 -17.37 -1.13 16.73
C LYS A 60 -16.59 -1.63 17.95
N ASN A 61 -15.81 -2.70 17.78
CA ASN A 61 -15.00 -3.24 18.86
C ASN A 61 -13.86 -2.26 19.20
N ASN A 62 -13.61 -2.05 20.50
CA ASN A 62 -12.43 -1.31 21.02
C ASN A 62 -11.15 -2.16 20.97
N GLY A 63 -11.11 -3.15 20.09
CA GLY A 63 -10.04 -4.15 20.05
C GLY A 63 -8.80 -3.65 19.34
N VAL A 64 -7.81 -4.53 19.29
CA VAL A 64 -6.60 -4.36 18.48
C VAL A 64 -6.63 -5.37 17.34
N VAL A 65 -6.26 -4.92 16.15
CA VAL A 65 -5.99 -5.78 15.00
C VAL A 65 -4.48 -6.00 14.94
N SER A 66 -4.05 -7.26 14.95
CA SER A 66 -2.67 -7.63 14.70
C SER A 66 -2.49 -7.87 13.21
N VAL A 67 -1.34 -7.47 12.66
CA VAL A 67 -0.98 -7.67 11.26
C VAL A 67 0.42 -8.30 11.24
N ALA A 68 0.54 -9.51 10.71
CA ALA A 68 1.82 -10.14 10.46
C ALA A 68 2.37 -9.68 9.12
N VAL A 69 3.68 -9.46 9.07
CA VAL A 69 4.38 -8.98 7.88
C VAL A 69 5.67 -9.76 7.72
N GLY A 70 5.86 -10.35 6.54
CA GLY A 70 7.04 -11.11 6.14
C GLY A 70 8.31 -10.30 5.94
N TRP A 71 8.56 -9.33 6.82
CA TRP A 71 9.70 -8.43 6.72
C TRP A 71 10.20 -8.03 8.11
N PRO A 72 11.45 -8.32 8.52
CA PRO A 72 11.94 -8.09 9.88
C PRO A 72 12.19 -6.61 10.24
N ASN A 73 12.42 -5.78 9.22
CA ASN A 73 13.04 -4.46 9.37
C ASN A 73 12.12 -3.33 8.89
N ILE A 74 10.92 -3.25 9.45
CA ILE A 74 9.97 -2.15 9.21
C ILE A 74 10.20 -1.03 10.23
N LYS A 75 10.10 0.23 9.79
CA LYS A 75 10.02 1.41 10.68
C LYS A 75 8.59 1.56 11.17
N MET A 76 8.35 1.30 12.45
CA MET A 76 6.99 1.34 13.02
C MET A 76 6.30 2.68 12.81
N GLU A 77 7.01 3.80 12.93
CA GLU A 77 6.50 5.16 12.77
C GLU A 77 6.02 5.48 11.35
N SER A 78 6.47 4.71 10.35
CA SER A 78 6.03 4.82 8.96
C SER A 78 4.86 3.90 8.62
N ALA A 79 4.55 2.94 9.50
CA ALA A 79 3.57 1.89 9.21
C ALA A 79 2.14 2.42 9.33
N ARG A 80 1.41 2.34 8.22
CA ARG A 80 0.02 2.75 8.05
C ARG A 80 -0.80 1.59 7.50
N LEU A 81 -2.01 1.41 8.02
CA LEU A 81 -2.98 0.44 7.51
C LEU A 81 -4.13 1.22 6.87
N VAL A 82 -4.26 1.06 5.55
CA VAL A 82 -5.17 1.84 4.70
C VAL A 82 -6.30 0.93 4.23
N PRO A 83 -7.56 1.21 4.59
CA PRO A 83 -8.69 0.46 4.05
C PRO A 83 -8.98 0.82 2.60
N SER A 84 -9.45 -0.15 1.84
CA SER A 84 -9.91 0.06 0.47
C SER A 84 -11.14 -0.80 0.15
N ALA A 85 -12.13 -0.17 -0.49
CA ALA A 85 -13.31 -0.85 -1.03
C ALA A 85 -12.95 -1.83 -2.16
N GLY A 86 -11.82 -1.59 -2.84
CA GLY A 86 -11.33 -2.41 -3.92
C GLY A 86 -12.31 -2.47 -5.08
N ASN A 87 -12.09 -1.59 -6.07
CA ASN A 87 -12.88 -1.54 -7.30
C ASN A 87 -12.18 -2.26 -8.47
N SER A 88 -10.97 -2.77 -8.24
CA SER A 88 -10.11 -3.32 -9.26
C SER A 88 -10.39 -4.78 -9.55
N ASP A 89 -10.14 -5.20 -10.80
CA ASP A 89 -10.19 -6.58 -11.28
C ASP A 89 -9.08 -7.46 -10.67
N ILE A 90 -8.45 -7.04 -9.56
CA ILE A 90 -7.37 -7.80 -8.90
C ILE A 90 -7.99 -9.09 -8.37
N GLN A 91 -7.65 -10.20 -9.04
CA GLN A 91 -8.00 -11.54 -8.60
C GLN A 91 -7.11 -11.92 -7.44
N PHE A 92 -7.46 -11.45 -6.25
CA PHE A 92 -6.83 -11.92 -5.03
C PHE A 92 -7.46 -13.27 -4.64
N PRO A 93 -6.68 -14.36 -4.54
CA PRO A 93 -7.22 -15.72 -4.44
C PRO A 93 -7.95 -16.03 -3.12
N GLY A 94 -7.93 -15.12 -2.14
CA GLY A 94 -8.50 -15.32 -0.82
C GLY A 94 -7.62 -14.68 0.24
N CYS A 95 -7.70 -15.10 1.49
CA CYS A 95 -6.74 -14.64 2.50
C CYS A 95 -5.35 -15.21 2.21
N GLN A 96 -4.31 -14.48 2.57
CA GLN A 96 -2.95 -15.04 2.58
C GLN A 96 -2.78 -15.95 3.79
N ASP A 97 -2.17 -17.13 3.57
CA ASP A 97 -1.67 -17.95 4.67
C ASP A 97 -0.23 -17.51 4.97
N TYR A 98 -0.02 -16.93 6.15
CA TYR A 98 1.31 -16.48 6.55
C TYR A 98 2.33 -17.64 6.70
N LEU A 99 1.85 -18.88 6.83
CA LEU A 99 2.71 -20.06 6.93
C LEU A 99 3.29 -20.49 5.58
N ASP A 100 2.64 -20.14 4.48
CA ASP A 100 3.06 -20.45 3.12
C ASP A 100 2.70 -19.30 2.17
N PRO A 101 3.42 -18.16 2.26
CA PRO A 101 3.10 -16.99 1.47
C PRO A 101 3.42 -17.24 -0.01
N ASP A 102 2.39 -17.29 -0.85
CA ASP A 102 2.53 -17.20 -2.30
C ASP A 102 2.76 -15.72 -2.70
N TRP A 103 4.00 -15.38 -3.04
CA TRP A 103 4.44 -14.00 -3.30
C TRP A 103 4.14 -13.50 -4.72
N GLU A 104 3.72 -14.39 -5.62
CA GLU A 104 3.74 -14.12 -7.07
C GLU A 104 2.46 -13.43 -7.60
N ASP A 105 1.44 -13.26 -6.76
CA ASP A 105 0.09 -12.95 -7.28
C ASP A 105 -0.27 -11.46 -7.36
N VAL A 106 0.48 -10.54 -6.71
CA VAL A 106 0.16 -9.10 -6.74
C VAL A 106 1.39 -8.24 -7.01
N SER A 107 1.36 -7.47 -8.09
CA SER A 107 2.43 -6.55 -8.43
C SER A 107 2.40 -5.30 -7.54
N TYR A 108 3.54 -4.61 -7.46
CA TYR A 108 3.61 -3.33 -6.74
C TYR A 108 2.64 -2.30 -7.33
N GLU A 109 2.55 -2.25 -8.66
CA GLU A 109 1.69 -1.35 -9.41
C GLU A 109 0.20 -1.57 -9.09
N ASP A 110 -0.21 -2.82 -8.90
CA ASP A 110 -1.59 -3.16 -8.54
C ASP A 110 -1.96 -2.64 -7.13
N ILE A 111 -1.05 -2.81 -6.15
CA ILE A 111 -1.26 -2.31 -4.78
C ILE A 111 -1.22 -0.77 -4.76
N ASP A 112 -0.30 -0.16 -5.52
CA ASP A 112 -0.20 1.30 -5.59
C ASP A 112 -1.43 1.93 -6.26
N GLN A 113 -1.99 1.26 -7.27
CA GLN A 113 -3.27 1.67 -7.84
C GLN A 113 -4.39 1.63 -6.78
N LEU A 114 -4.50 0.55 -6.00
CA LEU A 114 -5.49 0.46 -4.92
C LEU A 114 -5.31 1.56 -3.86
N LEU A 115 -4.06 1.93 -3.54
CA LEU A 115 -3.78 3.05 -2.63
C LEU A 115 -4.24 4.38 -3.21
N SER A 116 -4.04 4.60 -4.52
CA SER A 116 -4.50 5.81 -5.21
C SER A 116 -6.02 5.96 -5.25
N GLU A 117 -6.75 4.86 -5.08
CA GLU A 117 -8.22 4.81 -4.99
C GLU A 117 -8.74 4.97 -3.55
N SER A 118 -7.87 4.93 -2.53
CA SER A 118 -8.27 5.06 -1.12
C SER A 118 -8.68 6.50 -0.75
N ASP A 119 -9.57 6.62 0.22
CA ASP A 119 -10.21 7.88 0.65
C ASP A 119 -9.49 8.54 1.85
N ASP A 120 -8.15 8.53 1.83
CA ASP A 120 -7.24 9.09 2.85
C ASP A 120 -7.29 8.47 4.26
N ARG A 121 -8.25 7.58 4.54
CA ARG A 121 -8.33 6.83 5.80
C ARG A 121 -7.07 6.01 6.05
N ALA A 122 -6.53 6.07 7.26
CA ALA A 122 -5.41 5.23 7.66
C ALA A 122 -5.23 5.16 9.17
N ALA A 123 -4.86 3.98 9.68
CA ALA A 123 -4.41 3.80 11.06
C ALA A 123 -2.88 3.72 11.13
N THR A 124 -2.27 4.42 12.09
CA THR A 124 -0.85 4.22 12.45
C THR A 124 -0.70 3.04 13.40
N ALA A 125 0.39 2.29 13.28
CA ALA A 125 0.72 1.23 14.21
C ALA A 125 0.95 1.78 15.63
N ILE A 126 0.33 1.16 16.64
CA ILE A 126 0.48 1.52 18.06
C ILE A 126 1.49 0.66 18.80
N ARG A 127 1.83 -0.51 18.26
CA ARG A 127 2.86 -1.40 18.81
C ARG A 127 3.46 -2.27 17.72
N MET A 128 4.73 -2.63 17.92
CA MET A 128 5.48 -3.57 17.08
C MET A 128 6.11 -4.66 17.96
N SER A 129 6.17 -5.89 17.44
CA SER A 129 6.99 -6.98 17.96
C SER A 129 7.62 -7.77 16.81
N ARG A 130 8.56 -8.67 17.13
CA ARG A 130 9.22 -9.55 16.18
C ARG A 130 9.13 -10.99 16.68
N GLU A 131 8.76 -11.89 15.78
CA GLU A 131 8.57 -13.32 16.06
C GLU A 131 8.69 -14.08 14.74
N ASP A 132 9.34 -15.24 14.74
CA ASP A 132 9.36 -16.15 13.60
C ASP A 132 8.01 -16.89 13.54
N LEU A 133 7.08 -16.41 12.71
CA LEU A 133 5.71 -16.90 12.69
C LEU A 133 5.59 -18.18 11.85
N ASN A 134 6.34 -18.27 10.76
CA ASN A 134 6.30 -19.39 9.82
C ASN A 134 7.37 -20.47 10.12
N ASN A 135 8.22 -20.28 11.13
CA ASN A 135 9.34 -21.15 11.49
C ASN A 135 10.39 -21.28 10.37
N ASP A 136 10.59 -20.24 9.57
CA ASP A 136 11.61 -20.22 8.51
C ASP A 136 13.01 -19.82 9.02
N GLY A 137 13.12 -19.47 10.31
CA GLY A 137 14.36 -19.04 10.97
C GLY A 137 14.63 -17.55 10.87
N ASN A 138 13.77 -16.78 10.20
CA ASN A 138 13.79 -15.32 10.17
C ASN A 138 12.62 -14.77 11.00
N ASN A 139 12.86 -13.66 11.69
CA ASN A 139 11.77 -13.00 12.42
C ASN A 139 10.87 -12.22 11.46
N ASP A 140 9.57 -12.37 11.63
CA ASP A 140 8.55 -11.53 11.02
C ASP A 140 8.27 -10.30 11.89
N THR A 141 7.68 -9.27 11.30
CA THR A 141 7.18 -8.12 12.05
C THR A 141 5.70 -8.31 12.35
N ILE A 142 5.31 -8.12 13.61
CA ILE A 142 3.91 -8.05 14.02
C ILE A 142 3.60 -6.60 14.39
N LEU A 143 2.68 -5.99 13.64
CA LEU A 143 2.16 -4.66 13.91
C LEU A 143 0.79 -4.76 14.59
N LYS A 144 0.49 -3.79 15.44
CA LYS A 144 -0.81 -3.69 16.13
C LYS A 144 -1.44 -2.34 15.85
N PHE A 145 -2.73 -2.36 15.49
CA PHE A 145 -3.52 -1.18 15.17
C PHE A 145 -4.78 -1.15 16.03
N GLU A 146 -5.21 0.04 16.47
CA GLU A 146 -6.50 0.17 17.13
C GLU A 146 -7.62 0.02 16.09
N THR A 147 -8.57 -0.88 16.35
CA THR A 147 -9.59 -1.23 15.33
C THR A 147 -10.39 -0.01 14.87
N ARG A 148 -10.65 0.94 15.77
CA ARG A 148 -11.46 2.14 15.48
C ARG A 148 -10.74 3.18 14.64
N THR A 149 -9.41 3.25 14.72
CA THR A 149 -8.63 4.24 13.97
C THR A 149 -8.39 3.82 12.52
N ILE A 150 -8.71 2.56 12.17
CA ILE A 150 -8.71 2.09 10.78
C ILE A 150 -9.89 2.69 10.02
N GLU A 151 -10.95 3.09 10.73
CA GLU A 151 -12.14 3.74 10.15
C GLU A 151 -12.83 2.89 9.06
N LEU A 152 -12.88 1.56 9.25
CA LEU A 152 -13.48 0.61 8.30
C LEU A 152 -14.95 0.92 7.98
N ASN A 153 -15.27 0.94 6.69
CA ASN A 153 -16.59 1.02 6.11
C ASN A 153 -17.11 -0.37 5.71
N PRO A 154 -18.45 -0.58 5.62
CA PRO A 154 -19.02 -1.89 5.30
C PRO A 154 -18.64 -2.45 3.92
N ASP A 155 -18.21 -1.59 3.00
CA ASP A 155 -17.81 -1.93 1.63
C ASP A 155 -16.29 -2.14 1.47
N ASP A 156 -15.49 -1.90 2.51
CA ASP A 156 -14.06 -2.20 2.50
C ASP A 156 -13.83 -3.71 2.36
N LYS A 157 -13.00 -4.08 1.38
CA LYS A 157 -12.64 -5.48 1.07
C LYS A 157 -11.19 -5.78 1.35
N TYR A 158 -10.35 -4.74 1.41
CA TYR A 158 -8.91 -4.89 1.55
C TYR A 158 -8.36 -3.98 2.63
N LEU A 159 -7.27 -4.43 3.25
CA LEU A 159 -6.36 -3.57 4.01
C LEU A 159 -5.00 -3.59 3.34
N ILE A 160 -4.47 -2.41 3.11
CA ILE A 160 -3.15 -2.20 2.52
C ILE A 160 -2.22 -1.73 3.63
N LEU A 161 -1.14 -2.47 3.84
CA LEU A 161 -0.03 -2.00 4.67
C LEU A 161 0.89 -1.14 3.80
N GLU A 162 1.09 0.11 4.21
CA GLU A 162 2.14 0.99 3.70
C GLU A 162 3.17 1.21 4.81
N ALA A 163 4.45 0.99 4.52
CA ALA A 163 5.52 1.28 5.47
C ALA A 163 6.84 1.60 4.76
N GLU A 164 7.85 1.96 5.55
CA GLU A 164 9.24 2.02 5.13
C GLU A 164 10.07 0.92 5.81
N THR A 165 11.02 0.36 5.07
CA THR A 165 12.05 -0.50 5.64
C THR A 165 13.12 0.35 6.35
N GLY A 166 13.96 -0.29 7.17
CA GLY A 166 15.14 0.35 7.77
C GLY A 166 16.12 0.94 6.75
N SER A 167 16.10 0.47 5.49
CA SER A 167 16.91 1.03 4.39
C SER A 167 16.22 2.18 3.66
N GLY A 168 15.01 2.58 4.07
CA GLY A 168 14.22 3.62 3.42
C GLY A 168 13.50 3.17 2.15
N CYS A 169 13.35 1.87 1.91
CA CYS A 169 12.51 1.39 0.82
C CYS A 169 11.03 1.47 1.23
N ARG A 170 10.16 1.93 0.34
CA ARG A 170 8.71 1.79 0.52
C ARG A 170 8.34 0.32 0.43
N LEU A 171 7.52 -0.14 1.36
CA LEU A 171 7.05 -1.51 1.49
C LEU A 171 5.52 -1.49 1.44
N LEU A 172 4.95 -2.27 0.52
CA LEU A 172 3.52 -2.44 0.39
C LEU A 172 3.14 -3.90 0.66
N GLY A 173 2.00 -4.11 1.31
CA GLY A 173 1.39 -5.42 1.46
C GLY A 173 -0.12 -5.30 1.42
N LEU A 174 -0.79 -6.35 0.96
CA LEU A 174 -2.23 -6.35 0.73
C LEU A 174 -2.82 -7.61 1.33
N ASP A 175 -3.93 -7.46 2.04
CA ASP A 175 -4.72 -8.61 2.47
C ASP A 175 -6.22 -8.30 2.41
N SER A 176 -7.00 -9.36 2.23
CA SER A 176 -8.46 -9.29 2.20
C SER A 176 -9.04 -9.19 3.61
N VAL A 177 -10.14 -8.46 3.76
CA VAL A 177 -10.88 -8.37 5.02
C VAL A 177 -12.37 -8.53 4.80
N ARG A 178 -13.07 -8.90 5.88
CA ARG A 178 -14.53 -8.90 5.93
C ARG A 178 -15.01 -8.01 7.05
N VAL A 179 -15.57 -6.86 6.72
CA VAL A 179 -16.15 -5.98 7.74
C VAL A 179 -17.46 -6.60 8.24
N VAL A 180 -17.55 -6.81 9.56
CA VAL A 180 -18.71 -7.44 10.22
C VAL A 180 -19.30 -6.53 11.30
N GLY A 181 -20.57 -6.79 11.63
CA GLY A 181 -21.32 -5.94 12.56
C GLY A 181 -21.97 -4.78 11.82
N LYS A 182 -23.30 -4.80 11.70
CA LYS A 182 -24.06 -3.82 10.93
C LYS A 182 -23.76 -2.39 11.41
N SER A 183 -23.47 -1.47 10.48
CA SER A 183 -23.82 -0.07 10.69
C SER A 183 -25.35 -0.03 10.79
N ASN A 184 -25.87 0.27 11.97
CA ASN A 184 -27.27 0.69 12.06
C ASN A 184 -27.19 2.15 11.62
N ASN A 185 -27.24 2.36 10.31
CA ASN A 185 -27.34 3.70 9.74
C ASN A 185 -28.66 4.34 10.21
#